data_AF-A0A449A2G6-F1
#
_entry.id   AF-A0A449A2G6-F1
#
_cell.length_a   1.000
_cell.length_b   1.000
_cell.length_c   1.000
_cell.angle_alpha   90.00
_cell.angle_beta   90.00
_cell.angle_gamma   90.00
#
_symmetry.space_group_name_H-M   'P 1'
#
loop_
_entity.id
_entity.type
_entity.pdbx_description
1 polymer ?
#
loop_
_entity_poly.entity_id
_entity_poly.type
_entity_poly.pdbx_seq_one_letter_code
_entity_poly.pdbx_strand_id
1 'polypeptide(L)'
;MNILLETANEIVGTSSNNISPATRNALIISAVVALVLAVVIFIVTRVAVYKINKKYADKAKAEAMIQIESLRNDVGLLPFELKEFFKSKAKDLDVEALINTVYRNSYKDVLIIAQNDPFVYAALAQKTKQDVYFINPDLDLATIDKAKEQFPSEFPHSFKEYKDEAIDFLVITNTEKDINELFDKYYSKLKPNGMIAAKIDLFANHEIKSLKNHLYISDIRWEISHLDSKFLFIVKSETIENKIK
;
A
#
# COMPACT_ATOMS: atom_id res chain seq x y z
N MET A 1 -19.94 56.80 -34.86
CA MET A 1 -19.68 55.36 -35.00
C MET A 1 -18.76 55.14 -36.19
N ASN A 2 -17.46 55.39 -36.03
CA ASN A 2 -16.40 55.03 -37.01
C ASN A 2 -14.95 55.32 -36.53
N ILE A 3 -14.71 55.54 -35.23
CA ILE A 3 -13.35 55.86 -34.72
C ILE A 3 -12.76 54.70 -33.88
N LEU A 4 -13.54 53.63 -33.61
CA LEU A 4 -13.12 52.51 -32.76
C LEU A 4 -12.75 51.22 -33.52
N LEU A 5 -12.86 51.20 -34.85
CA LEU A 5 -12.51 50.02 -35.68
C LEU A 5 -11.14 50.14 -36.37
N GLU A 6 -10.53 51.33 -36.35
CA GLU A 6 -9.26 51.58 -37.06
C GLU A 6 -8.03 51.32 -36.18
N THR A 7 -8.18 51.38 -34.84
CA THR A 7 -7.08 51.18 -33.88
C THR A 7 -6.82 49.72 -33.49
N ALA A 8 -7.60 48.76 -34.00
CA ALA A 8 -7.42 47.34 -33.66
C ALA A 8 -6.55 46.57 -34.68
N ASN A 9 -6.29 47.13 -35.87
CA ASN A 9 -5.51 46.47 -36.92
C ASN A 9 -4.03 46.89 -36.98
N GLU A 10 -3.57 47.84 -36.16
CA GLU A 10 -2.16 48.30 -36.16
C GLU A 10 -1.26 47.63 -35.11
N ILE A 11 -1.79 46.80 -34.20
CA ILE A 11 -0.98 46.15 -33.14
C ILE A 11 -0.53 44.74 -33.55
N VAL A 12 -0.98 44.23 -34.70
CA VAL A 12 -0.33 43.08 -35.37
C VAL A 12 0.70 43.63 -36.35
N GLY A 13 1.71 44.33 -35.82
CA GLY A 13 2.93 44.63 -36.53
C GLY A 13 3.60 43.32 -36.92
N THR A 14 3.28 42.83 -38.11
CA THR A 14 4.06 41.84 -38.85
C THR A 14 5.42 42.46 -39.13
N SER A 15 6.31 42.38 -38.15
CA SER A 15 7.74 42.57 -38.37
C SER A 15 8.16 41.56 -39.43
N SER A 16 8.26 42.03 -40.68
CA SER A 16 8.80 41.27 -41.80
C SER A 16 10.28 41.04 -41.49
N ASN A 17 10.53 39.97 -40.73
CA ASN A 17 11.85 39.48 -40.43
C ASN A 17 12.49 39.04 -41.75
N ASN A 18 13.18 39.98 -42.41
CA ASN A 18 14.07 39.75 -43.54
C ASN A 18 15.34 39.03 -43.04
N ILE A 19 15.16 37.91 -42.35
CA ILE A 19 16.23 37.02 -41.94
C ILE A 19 16.66 36.30 -43.20
N SER A 20 17.96 36.40 -43.52
CA SER A 20 18.50 35.74 -44.71
C SER A 20 18.14 34.24 -44.69
N PRO A 21 17.83 33.61 -45.83
CA PRO A 21 17.50 32.18 -45.88
C PRO A 21 18.58 31.30 -45.21
N ALA A 22 19.84 31.71 -45.30
CA ALA A 22 20.96 31.04 -44.63
C ALA A 22 20.87 31.13 -43.10
N THR A 23 20.56 32.31 -42.55
CA THR A 23 20.39 32.52 -41.10
C THR A 23 19.18 31.74 -40.57
N ARG A 24 18.06 31.70 -41.32
CA ARG A 24 16.87 30.91 -40.96
C ARG A 24 17.17 29.41 -40.94
N ASN A 25 17.90 28.91 -41.93
CA ASN A 25 18.30 27.49 -41.99
C ASN A 25 19.25 27.13 -40.83
N ALA A 26 20.21 28.00 -40.50
CA ALA A 26 21.12 27.80 -39.37
C ALA A 26 20.36 27.73 -38.02
N LEU A 27 19.37 28.61 -37.82
CA LEU A 27 18.49 28.60 -36.65
C LEU A 27 17.72 27.28 -36.54
N ILE A 28 17.12 26.80 -37.63
CA ILE A 28 16.38 25.52 -37.64
C ILE A 28 17.31 24.35 -37.32
N ILE A 29 18.50 24.29 -37.93
CA ILE A 29 19.47 23.22 -37.67
C ILE A 29 19.90 23.23 -36.19
N SER A 30 20.21 24.40 -35.64
CA SER A 30 20.60 24.52 -34.22
C SER A 30 19.48 24.11 -33.25
N ALA A 31 18.22 24.48 -33.56
CA ALA A 31 17.06 24.09 -32.77
C ALA A 31 16.82 22.57 -32.80
N VAL A 32 16.98 21.94 -33.97
CA VAL A 32 16.87 20.49 -34.11
C VAL A 32 17.98 19.78 -33.34
N VAL A 33 19.22 20.25 -33.42
CA VAL A 33 20.35 19.68 -32.66
C VAL A 33 20.12 19.79 -31.15
N ALA A 34 19.65 20.95 -30.68
CA ALA A 34 19.31 21.14 -29.27
C ALA A 34 18.16 20.22 -28.81
N LEU A 35 17.13 20.05 -29.63
CA LEU A 35 16.02 19.12 -29.35
C LEU A 35 16.51 17.67 -29.24
N VAL A 36 17.36 17.23 -30.18
CA VAL A 36 17.94 15.87 -30.15
C VAL A 36 18.78 15.66 -28.90
N LEU A 37 19.61 16.63 -28.52
CA LEU A 37 20.39 16.57 -27.27
C LEU A 37 19.48 16.49 -26.04
N ALA A 38 18.41 17.29 -25.98
CA ALA A 38 17.45 17.24 -24.87
C ALA A 38 16.77 15.86 -24.75
N VAL A 39 16.37 15.27 -25.88
CA VAL A 39 15.77 13.92 -25.90
C VAL A 39 16.76 12.86 -25.44
N VAL A 40 18.02 12.93 -25.89
CA VAL A 40 19.07 11.98 -25.47
C VAL A 40 19.33 12.09 -23.97
N ILE A 41 19.50 13.30 -23.45
CA ILE A 41 19.71 13.54 -22.01
C ILE A 41 18.52 13.01 -21.19
N PHE A 42 17.29 13.27 -21.65
CA PHE A 42 16.08 12.78 -20.99
C PHE A 42 16.04 11.25 -20.93
N ILE A 43 16.33 10.55 -22.05
CA ILE A 43 16.35 9.09 -22.10
C ILE A 43 17.44 8.52 -21.17
N VAL A 44 18.66 9.05 -21.24
CA VAL A 44 19.78 8.60 -20.40
C VAL A 44 19.46 8.76 -18.92
N THR A 45 18.93 9.93 -18.53
CA THR A 45 18.53 10.19 -17.14
C THR A 45 17.44 9.23 -16.68
N ARG A 46 16.41 9.00 -17.51
CA ARG A 46 15.31 8.08 -17.18
C ARG A 46 15.79 6.65 -16.99
N VAL A 47 16.69 6.17 -17.84
CA VAL A 47 17.28 4.83 -17.73
C VAL A 47 18.19 4.72 -16.50
N ALA A 48 19.01 5.74 -16.22
CA ALA A 48 19.87 5.77 -15.04
C ALA A 48 19.05 5.74 -13.74
N VAL A 49 18.01 6.58 -13.63
CA VAL A 49 17.09 6.60 -12.49
C VAL A 49 16.42 5.24 -12.31
N TYR A 50 15.93 4.63 -13.39
CA TYR A 50 15.32 3.29 -13.33
C TYR A 50 16.30 2.24 -12.79
N LYS A 51 17.54 2.21 -13.29
CA LYS A 51 18.57 1.26 -12.81
C LYS A 51 18.94 1.48 -11.35
N ILE A 52 19.09 2.73 -10.92
CA ILE A 52 19.44 3.08 -9.54
C ILE A 52 18.31 2.67 -8.59
N ASN A 53 17.07 3.04 -8.91
CA ASN A 53 15.91 2.69 -8.10
C ASN A 53 15.75 1.17 -7.98
N LYS A 54 15.95 0.44 -9.09
CA LYS A 54 15.92 -1.03 -9.06
C LYS A 54 16.99 -1.60 -8.14
N LYS A 55 18.23 -1.13 -8.23
CA LYS A 55 19.33 -1.61 -7.37
C LYS A 55 19.06 -1.36 -5.88
N TYR A 56 18.55 -0.19 -5.51
CA TYR A 56 18.23 0.11 -4.11
C TYR A 56 17.02 -0.68 -3.63
N ALA A 57 15.99 -0.85 -4.48
CA ALA A 57 14.84 -1.70 -4.16
C ALA A 57 15.26 -3.17 -3.95
N ASP A 58 16.13 -3.71 -4.81
CA ASP A 58 16.62 -5.08 -4.70
C ASP A 58 17.48 -5.27 -3.44
N LYS A 59 18.33 -4.28 -3.10
CA LYS A 59 19.11 -4.30 -1.86
C LYS A 59 18.21 -4.25 -0.62
N ALA A 60 17.23 -3.34 -0.59
CA ALA A 60 16.28 -3.23 0.51
C ALA A 60 15.44 -4.51 0.67
N LYS A 61 15.06 -5.16 -0.45
CA LYS A 61 14.39 -6.47 -0.42
C LYS A 61 15.29 -7.56 0.16
N ALA A 62 16.55 -7.62 -0.24
CA ALA A 62 17.51 -8.60 0.29
C ALA A 62 17.73 -8.39 1.80
N GLU A 63 17.92 -7.15 2.24
CA GLU A 63 18.05 -6.82 3.66
C GLU A 63 16.79 -7.15 4.46
N ALA A 64 15.59 -6.86 3.91
CA ALA A 64 14.33 -7.24 4.53
C ALA A 64 14.18 -8.76 4.61
N MET A 65 14.58 -9.51 3.57
CA MET A 65 14.55 -10.97 3.58
C MET A 65 15.48 -11.53 4.65
N ILE A 66 16.72 -11.04 4.73
CA ILE A 66 17.69 -11.46 5.76
C ILE A 66 17.15 -11.18 7.16
N GLN A 67 16.53 -10.01 7.38
CA GLN A 67 15.90 -9.69 8.66
C GLN A 67 14.77 -10.66 8.99
N ILE A 68 13.89 -10.97 8.04
CA ILE A 68 12.78 -11.90 8.26
C ILE A 68 13.29 -13.33 8.50
N GLU A 69 14.26 -13.81 7.72
CA GLU A 69 14.91 -15.12 7.92
C GLU A 69 15.59 -15.22 9.29
N SER A 70 16.10 -14.10 9.84
CA SER A 70 16.64 -14.08 11.20
C SER A 70 15.57 -14.15 12.29
N LEU A 71 14.31 -13.78 11.99
CA LEU A 71 13.18 -13.79 12.92
C LEU A 71 12.40 -15.10 12.88
N ARG A 72 12.35 -15.79 11.73
CA ARG A 72 11.65 -17.07 11.55
C ARG A 72 12.33 -17.95 10.51
N ASN A 73 12.28 -19.27 10.72
CA ASN A 73 12.90 -20.27 9.83
C ASN A 73 11.95 -20.83 8.75
N ASP A 74 10.67 -20.43 8.76
CA ASP A 74 9.62 -21.04 7.93
C ASP A 74 9.03 -20.04 6.91
N VAL A 75 9.83 -19.09 6.44
CA VAL A 75 9.43 -18.08 5.43
C VAL A 75 8.90 -18.77 4.17
N GLY A 76 7.74 -18.32 3.69
CA GLY A 76 7.08 -18.89 2.51
C GLY A 76 6.39 -20.25 2.72
N LEU A 77 6.44 -20.82 3.92
CA LEU A 77 5.69 -22.03 4.27
C LEU A 77 4.38 -21.64 4.96
N LEU A 78 3.27 -21.62 4.22
CA LEU A 78 1.93 -21.40 4.76
C LEU A 78 1.24 -22.74 5.09
N PRO A 79 0.20 -22.76 5.94
CA PRO A 79 -0.57 -23.98 6.21
C PRO A 79 -1.50 -24.31 5.03
N PHE A 80 -0.92 -24.86 3.97
CA PHE A 80 -1.64 -25.14 2.73
C PHE A 80 -2.80 -26.14 2.91
N GLU A 81 -2.70 -27.05 3.88
CA GLU A 81 -3.80 -27.97 4.23
C GLU A 81 -5.04 -27.20 4.72
N LEU A 82 -4.84 -26.18 5.56
CA LEU A 82 -5.93 -25.30 5.99
C LEU A 82 -6.48 -24.47 4.82
N LYS A 83 -5.62 -24.00 3.93
CA LYS A 83 -6.04 -23.26 2.73
C LYS A 83 -6.98 -24.09 1.88
N GLU A 84 -6.63 -25.35 1.64
CA GLU A 84 -7.41 -26.30 0.87
C GLU A 84 -8.74 -26.64 1.59
N PHE A 85 -8.69 -26.92 2.89
CA PHE A 85 -9.86 -27.21 3.71
C PHE A 85 -10.90 -26.07 3.66
N PHE A 86 -10.44 -24.82 3.86
CA PHE A 86 -11.31 -23.65 3.81
C PHE A 86 -11.68 -23.21 2.38
N LYS A 87 -11.06 -23.82 1.35
CA LYS A 87 -11.20 -23.42 -0.06
C LYS A 87 -10.92 -21.92 -0.27
N SER A 88 -9.94 -21.40 0.48
CA SER A 88 -9.65 -19.96 0.49
C SER A 88 -9.03 -19.51 -0.84
N LYS A 89 -9.47 -18.33 -1.30
CA LYS A 89 -8.92 -17.63 -2.47
C LYS A 89 -7.83 -16.62 -2.09
N ALA A 90 -7.42 -16.58 -0.82
CA ALA A 90 -6.34 -15.72 -0.39
C ALA A 90 -5.07 -16.02 -1.19
N LYS A 91 -4.36 -14.95 -1.56
CA LYS A 91 -3.10 -15.07 -2.30
C LYS A 91 -1.97 -15.29 -1.31
N ASP A 92 -1.08 -16.22 -1.61
CA ASP A 92 -0.04 -16.65 -0.66
C ASP A 92 0.93 -15.52 -0.32
N LEU A 93 1.33 -14.73 -1.31
CA LEU A 93 2.21 -13.58 -1.09
C LEU A 93 1.57 -12.48 -0.26
N ASP A 94 0.25 -12.28 -0.37
CA ASP A 94 -0.47 -11.32 0.47
C ASP A 94 -0.46 -11.76 1.93
N VAL A 95 -0.79 -13.03 2.21
CA VAL A 95 -0.80 -13.59 3.57
C VAL A 95 0.59 -13.59 4.19
N GLU A 96 1.61 -14.01 3.43
CA GLU A 96 3.00 -14.02 3.89
C GLU A 96 3.51 -12.61 4.20
N ALA A 97 3.14 -11.60 3.41
CA ALA A 97 3.49 -10.22 3.71
C ALA A 97 2.85 -9.69 5.00
N LEU A 98 1.62 -10.10 5.30
CA LEU A 98 0.96 -9.76 6.57
C LEU A 98 1.68 -10.42 7.75
N ILE A 99 2.04 -11.70 7.65
CA ILE A 99 2.82 -12.41 8.67
C ILE A 99 4.18 -11.72 8.89
N ASN A 100 4.89 -11.39 7.81
CA ASN A 100 6.18 -10.71 7.88
C ASN A 100 6.06 -9.31 8.49
N THR A 101 4.93 -8.63 8.27
CA THR A 101 4.64 -7.34 8.91
C THR A 101 4.47 -7.49 10.42
N VAL A 102 3.80 -8.55 10.89
CA VAL A 102 3.67 -8.84 12.32
C VAL A 102 5.05 -9.10 12.95
N TYR A 103 5.87 -9.95 12.33
CA TYR A 103 7.22 -10.26 12.82
C TYR A 103 8.13 -9.02 12.86
N ARG A 104 8.20 -8.26 11.75
CA ARG A 104 9.11 -7.11 11.62
C ARG A 104 8.84 -6.03 12.66
N ASN A 105 7.57 -5.84 13.04
CA ASN A 105 7.17 -4.81 14.00
C ASN A 105 6.88 -5.37 15.40
N SER A 106 7.06 -6.67 15.63
CA SER A 106 6.77 -7.33 16.92
C SER A 106 5.35 -7.07 17.43
N TYR A 107 4.36 -7.04 16.52
CA TYR A 107 2.97 -6.83 16.88
C TYR A 107 2.40 -8.02 17.65
N LYS A 108 1.55 -7.76 18.65
CA LYS A 108 0.97 -8.79 19.53
C LYS A 108 -0.54 -8.88 19.40
N ASP A 109 -1.20 -7.73 19.30
CA ASP A 109 -2.65 -7.65 19.20
C ASP A 109 -3.06 -7.38 17.75
N VAL A 110 -3.45 -8.44 17.03
CA VAL A 110 -3.79 -8.38 15.60
C VAL A 110 -5.29 -8.53 15.42
N LEU A 111 -5.97 -7.50 14.94
CA LEU A 111 -7.38 -7.55 14.53
C LEU A 111 -7.47 -7.82 13.04
N ILE A 112 -8.28 -8.80 12.65
CA ILE A 112 -8.54 -9.10 11.25
C ILE A 112 -10.03 -8.85 10.96
N ILE A 113 -10.30 -8.08 9.92
CA ILE A 113 -11.61 -7.86 9.34
C ILE A 113 -11.58 -8.49 7.95
N ALA A 114 -12.07 -9.72 7.89
CA ALA A 114 -12.21 -10.48 6.67
C ALA A 114 -13.46 -11.32 6.69
N GLN A 115 -14.40 -11.04 5.78
CA GLN A 115 -15.63 -11.81 5.65
C GLN A 115 -15.33 -13.10 4.89
N ASN A 116 -15.80 -14.23 5.43
CA ASN A 116 -15.78 -15.54 4.77
C ASN A 116 -14.38 -16.01 4.31
N ASP A 117 -13.31 -15.60 5.02
CA ASP A 117 -11.95 -16.09 4.74
C ASP A 117 -11.24 -16.57 6.01
N PRO A 118 -11.66 -17.71 6.60
CA PRO A 118 -11.10 -18.23 7.85
C PRO A 118 -9.60 -18.58 7.76
N PHE A 119 -9.11 -18.84 6.54
CA PHE A 119 -7.71 -19.18 6.30
C PHE A 119 -6.76 -18.05 6.71
N VAL A 120 -7.12 -16.78 6.44
CA VAL A 120 -6.26 -15.64 6.81
C VAL A 120 -6.09 -15.57 8.33
N TYR A 121 -7.18 -15.75 9.09
CA TYR A 121 -7.13 -15.80 10.55
C TYR A 121 -6.24 -16.94 11.04
N ALA A 122 -6.46 -18.16 10.53
CA ALA A 122 -5.72 -19.33 10.96
C ALA A 122 -4.23 -19.25 10.62
N ALA A 123 -3.88 -18.82 9.40
CA ALA A 123 -2.50 -18.65 8.96
C ALA A 123 -1.76 -17.62 9.81
N LEU A 124 -2.36 -16.45 10.08
CA LEU A 124 -1.73 -15.45 10.95
C LEU A 124 -1.59 -15.95 12.39
N ALA A 125 -2.63 -16.55 12.99
CA ALA A 125 -2.59 -17.03 14.36
C ALA A 125 -1.53 -18.13 14.55
N GLN A 126 -1.48 -19.10 13.65
CA GLN A 126 -0.52 -20.20 13.70
C GLN A 126 0.91 -19.70 13.48
N LYS A 127 1.14 -18.88 12.46
CA LYS A 127 2.49 -18.50 12.04
C LYS A 127 3.11 -17.44 12.92
N THR A 128 2.32 -16.51 13.46
CA THR A 128 2.83 -15.44 14.32
C THR A 128 2.84 -15.83 15.80
N LYS A 129 2.06 -16.85 16.18
CA LYS A 129 1.84 -17.28 17.58
C LYS A 129 1.31 -16.14 18.47
N GLN A 130 0.56 -15.21 17.87
CA GLN A 130 -0.04 -14.08 18.54
C GLN A 130 -1.55 -14.25 18.68
N ASP A 131 -2.15 -13.46 19.57
CA ASP A 131 -3.59 -13.37 19.68
C ASP A 131 -4.16 -12.68 18.43
N VAL A 132 -5.07 -13.39 17.76
CA VAL A 132 -5.80 -12.87 16.60
C VAL A 132 -7.24 -12.60 17.02
N TYR A 133 -7.62 -11.33 16.92
CA TYR A 133 -8.97 -10.87 17.16
C TYR A 133 -9.81 -10.95 15.88
N PHE A 134 -11.08 -11.29 16.06
CA PHE A 134 -12.09 -11.28 15.00
C PHE A 134 -13.33 -10.51 15.44
N ILE A 135 -14.14 -10.09 14.46
CA ILE A 135 -15.44 -9.45 14.70
C ILE A 135 -16.54 -10.43 14.33
N ASN A 136 -17.53 -10.62 15.19
CA ASN A 136 -18.73 -11.37 14.86
C ASN A 136 -19.64 -10.52 13.93
N PRO A 137 -20.16 -11.04 12.80
CA PRO A 137 -20.13 -12.42 12.30
C PRO A 137 -19.09 -12.67 11.19
N ASP A 138 -18.03 -11.87 11.10
CA ASP A 138 -17.07 -11.95 9.99
C ASP A 138 -16.33 -13.32 9.93
N LEU A 139 -16.26 -14.05 11.06
CA LEU A 139 -15.65 -15.38 11.16
C LEU A 139 -16.68 -16.49 11.46
N ASP A 140 -16.74 -17.50 10.59
CA ASP A 140 -17.54 -18.72 10.81
C ASP A 140 -16.84 -19.66 11.82
N LEU A 141 -17.21 -19.51 13.09
CA LEU A 141 -16.66 -20.31 14.19
C LEU A 141 -16.96 -21.81 14.04
N ALA A 142 -18.10 -22.19 13.44
CA ALA A 142 -18.43 -23.61 13.26
C ALA A 142 -17.49 -24.29 12.26
N THR A 143 -17.10 -23.57 11.20
CA THR A 143 -16.10 -24.06 10.25
C THR A 143 -14.69 -24.08 10.85
N ILE A 144 -14.36 -23.11 11.71
CA ILE A 144 -13.09 -23.12 12.46
C ILE A 144 -13.02 -24.31 13.42
N ASP A 145 -14.09 -24.63 14.15
CA ASP A 145 -14.07 -25.72 15.12
C ASP A 145 -13.91 -27.08 14.44
N LYS A 146 -14.54 -27.30 13.27
CA LYS A 146 -14.28 -28.47 12.42
C LYS A 146 -12.82 -28.56 11.97
N ALA A 147 -12.20 -27.42 11.62
CA ALA A 147 -10.80 -27.39 11.24
C ALA A 147 -9.88 -27.76 12.42
N LYS A 148 -10.19 -27.31 13.65
CA LYS A 148 -9.43 -27.68 14.85
C LYS A 148 -9.51 -29.17 15.15
N GLU A 149 -10.68 -29.79 14.93
CA GLU A 149 -10.86 -31.24 15.09
C GLU A 149 -10.00 -32.03 14.07
N GLN A 150 -9.95 -31.57 12.83
CA GLN A 150 -9.21 -32.25 11.76
C GLN A 150 -7.69 -31.98 11.79
N PHE A 151 -7.28 -30.77 12.17
CA PHE A 151 -5.90 -30.30 12.11
C PHE A 151 -5.46 -29.66 13.45
N PRO A 152 -5.46 -30.42 14.56
CA PRO A 152 -5.22 -29.84 15.90
C PRO A 152 -3.83 -29.19 16.04
N SER A 153 -2.82 -29.66 15.30
CA SER A 153 -1.47 -29.07 15.31
C SER A 153 -1.41 -27.67 14.69
N GLU A 154 -2.36 -27.33 13.83
CA GLU A 154 -2.39 -26.07 13.09
C GLU A 154 -3.03 -24.92 13.89
N PHE A 155 -3.63 -25.21 15.05
CA PHE A 155 -4.29 -24.23 15.93
C PHE A 155 -3.64 -24.15 17.32
N PRO A 156 -2.37 -23.75 17.43
CA PRO A 156 -1.70 -23.64 18.74
C PRO A 156 -2.24 -22.51 19.63
N HIS A 157 -3.00 -21.56 19.06
CA HIS A 157 -3.54 -20.39 19.76
C HIS A 157 -5.03 -20.21 19.47
N SER A 158 -5.75 -19.59 20.41
CA SER A 158 -7.19 -19.34 20.29
C SER A 158 -7.47 -18.01 19.60
N PHE A 159 -8.56 -17.98 18.83
CA PHE A 159 -9.14 -16.73 18.33
C PHE A 159 -9.93 -16.05 19.45
N LYS A 160 -9.82 -14.73 19.54
CA LYS A 160 -10.55 -13.93 20.53
C LYS A 160 -11.54 -13.01 19.83
N GLU A 161 -12.75 -12.90 20.36
CA GLU A 161 -13.68 -11.90 19.87
C GLU A 161 -13.19 -10.51 20.28
N TYR A 162 -13.20 -9.57 19.34
CA TYR A 162 -12.81 -8.18 19.58
C TYR A 162 -13.87 -7.44 20.42
N LYS A 163 -13.45 -6.83 21.52
CA LYS A 163 -14.26 -6.08 22.48
C LYS A 163 -13.68 -4.69 22.74
N ASP A 164 -13.33 -3.98 21.66
CA ASP A 164 -12.80 -2.62 21.69
C ASP A 164 -11.40 -2.47 22.35
N GLU A 165 -10.61 -3.54 22.39
CA GLU A 165 -9.24 -3.50 22.89
C GLU A 165 -8.32 -2.62 22.02
N ALA A 166 -7.22 -2.17 22.62
CA ALA A 166 -6.15 -1.50 21.88
C ALA A 166 -5.38 -2.51 21.04
N ILE A 167 -5.15 -2.21 19.78
CA ILE A 167 -4.58 -3.15 18.80
C ILE A 167 -3.27 -2.62 18.22
N ASP A 168 -2.33 -3.52 17.92
CA ASP A 168 -1.08 -3.18 17.24
C ASP A 168 -1.27 -3.16 15.72
N PHE A 169 -2.04 -4.11 15.20
CA PHE A 169 -2.19 -4.30 13.77
C PHE A 169 -3.63 -4.60 13.39
N LEU A 170 -4.13 -3.87 12.39
CA LEU A 170 -5.44 -4.11 11.79
C LEU A 170 -5.25 -4.57 10.34
N VAL A 171 -5.77 -5.75 10.02
CA VAL A 171 -5.83 -6.27 8.66
C VAL A 171 -7.26 -6.15 8.14
N ILE A 172 -7.43 -5.46 7.01
CA ILE A 172 -8.71 -5.35 6.31
C ILE A 172 -8.55 -6.02 4.95
N THR A 173 -9.26 -7.12 4.75
CA THR A 173 -9.27 -7.85 3.47
C THR A 173 -10.66 -8.44 3.26
N ASN A 174 -11.10 -8.62 2.01
CA ASN A 174 -12.36 -9.31 1.70
C ASN A 174 -13.56 -8.87 2.55
N THR A 175 -13.91 -7.57 2.51
CA THR A 175 -15.07 -7.03 3.22
C THR A 175 -15.85 -6.08 2.32
N GLU A 176 -17.17 -6.03 2.51
CA GLU A 176 -18.07 -5.08 1.83
C GLU A 176 -18.24 -3.76 2.61
N LYS A 177 -17.65 -3.65 3.82
CA LYS A 177 -17.74 -2.45 4.66
C LYS A 177 -16.91 -1.31 4.05
N ASP A 178 -17.39 -0.07 4.14
CA ASP A 178 -16.66 1.10 3.62
C ASP A 178 -15.32 1.29 4.35
N ILE A 179 -14.26 1.56 3.57
CA ILE A 179 -12.90 1.70 4.12
C ILE A 179 -12.72 2.96 4.98
N ASN A 180 -13.44 4.04 4.69
CA ASN A 180 -13.38 5.27 5.50
C ASN A 180 -14.06 5.04 6.85
N GLU A 181 -15.21 4.35 6.88
CA GLU A 181 -15.88 3.95 8.13
C GLU A 181 -14.99 3.04 8.99
N LEU A 182 -14.34 2.05 8.38
CA LEU A 182 -13.38 1.19 9.08
C LEU A 182 -12.20 1.99 9.62
N PHE A 183 -11.66 2.91 8.83
CA PHE A 183 -10.56 3.78 9.25
C PHE A 183 -10.97 4.63 10.47
N ASP A 184 -12.08 5.37 10.38
CA ASP A 184 -12.54 6.25 11.45
C ASP A 184 -12.83 5.48 12.74
N LYS A 185 -13.40 4.27 12.61
CA LYS A 185 -13.72 3.40 13.75
C LYS A 185 -12.47 2.90 14.46
N TYR A 186 -11.48 2.40 13.73
CA TYR A 186 -10.37 1.64 14.33
C TYR A 186 -9.04 2.39 14.44
N TYR A 187 -8.81 3.48 13.69
CA TYR A 187 -7.54 4.21 13.76
C TYR A 187 -7.25 4.75 15.17
N SER A 188 -8.29 5.19 15.88
CA SER A 188 -8.19 5.63 17.28
C SER A 188 -7.78 4.50 18.23
N LYS A 189 -8.16 3.26 17.92
CA LYS A 189 -7.88 2.03 18.70
C LYS A 189 -6.47 1.47 18.50
N LEU A 190 -5.77 1.89 17.46
CA LEU A 190 -4.37 1.51 17.26
C LEU A 190 -3.50 2.05 18.40
N LYS A 191 -2.60 1.21 18.90
CA LYS A 191 -1.51 1.61 19.78
C LYS A 191 -0.52 2.53 19.05
N PRO A 192 0.36 3.25 19.76
CA PRO A 192 1.44 4.00 19.12
C PRO A 192 2.33 3.06 18.29
N ASN A 193 2.72 3.51 17.09
CA ASN A 193 3.38 2.70 16.06
C ASN A 193 2.54 1.54 15.49
N GLY A 194 1.24 1.47 15.83
CA GLY A 194 0.33 0.52 15.23
C GLY A 194 0.04 0.83 13.77
N MET A 195 -0.50 -0.15 13.06
CA MET A 195 -0.66 -0.09 11.60
C MET A 195 -1.99 -0.69 11.13
N ILE A 196 -2.56 -0.09 10.09
CA ILE A 196 -3.64 -0.68 9.29
C ILE A 196 -3.04 -1.16 7.97
N ALA A 197 -3.35 -2.39 7.57
CA ALA A 197 -3.11 -2.92 6.24
C ALA A 197 -4.45 -3.24 5.57
N ALA A 198 -4.85 -2.41 4.60
CA ALA A 198 -6.10 -2.57 3.88
C ALA A 198 -5.85 -3.01 2.44
N LYS A 199 -6.43 -4.14 2.03
CA LYS A 199 -6.42 -4.59 0.63
C LYS A 199 -7.36 -3.72 -0.19
N ILE A 200 -6.80 -2.83 -1.02
CA ILE A 200 -7.58 -1.78 -1.68
C ILE A 200 -8.23 -2.18 -3.00
N ASP A 201 -7.89 -3.34 -3.56
CA ASP A 201 -8.43 -3.80 -4.85
C ASP A 201 -9.96 -4.07 -4.81
N LEU A 202 -10.54 -4.11 -3.61
CA LEU A 202 -11.95 -4.43 -3.39
C LEU A 202 -12.82 -3.18 -3.21
N PHE A 203 -12.22 -2.00 -3.00
CA PHE A 203 -12.95 -0.76 -2.73
C PHE A 203 -13.11 0.08 -4.00
N ALA A 204 -14.12 0.94 -3.99
CA ALA A 204 -14.32 1.85 -5.11
C ALA A 204 -13.22 2.92 -5.16
N ASN A 205 -12.78 3.29 -6.36
CA ASN A 205 -11.70 4.28 -6.54
C ASN A 205 -11.96 5.62 -5.82
N HIS A 206 -13.23 6.02 -5.69
CA HIS A 206 -13.61 7.26 -5.01
C HIS A 206 -13.45 7.17 -3.49
N GLU A 207 -13.74 6.01 -2.87
CA GLU A 207 -13.53 5.75 -1.45
C GLU A 207 -12.04 5.80 -1.11
N ILE A 208 -11.21 5.13 -1.93
CA ILE A 208 -9.74 5.13 -1.76
C ILE A 208 -9.19 6.55 -1.91
N LYS A 209 -9.69 7.32 -2.90
CA LYS A 209 -9.26 8.71 -3.10
C LYS A 209 -9.65 9.59 -1.92
N SER A 210 -10.86 9.42 -1.39
CA SER A 210 -11.35 10.13 -0.20
C SER A 210 -10.44 9.86 1.00
N LEU A 211 -10.20 8.59 1.31
CA LEU A 211 -9.33 8.19 2.42
C LEU A 211 -7.92 8.76 2.27
N LYS A 212 -7.30 8.64 1.09
CA LYS A 212 -5.96 9.20 0.85
C LYS A 212 -5.90 10.71 1.05
N ASN A 213 -6.94 11.44 0.64
CA ASN A 213 -7.01 12.88 0.84
C ASN A 213 -7.13 13.22 2.33
N HIS A 214 -7.95 12.47 3.08
CA HIS A 214 -8.03 12.61 4.54
C HIS A 214 -6.68 12.36 5.20
N LEU A 215 -6.01 11.25 4.87
CA LEU A 215 -4.69 10.91 5.43
C LEU A 215 -3.64 11.99 5.13
N TYR A 216 -3.67 12.59 3.94
CA TYR A 216 -2.77 13.68 3.56
C TYR A 216 -3.03 14.95 4.35
N ILE A 217 -4.30 15.37 4.49
CA ILE A 217 -4.67 16.58 5.24
C ILE A 217 -4.33 16.42 6.73
N SER A 218 -4.48 15.22 7.28
CA SER A 218 -4.22 14.91 8.68
C SER A 218 -2.75 14.60 8.98
N ASP A 219 -1.84 14.71 8.01
CA ASP A 219 -0.41 14.35 8.12
C ASP A 219 -0.18 12.93 8.67
N ILE A 220 -1.06 12.00 8.30
CA ILE A 220 -0.95 10.59 8.69
C ILE A 220 -0.05 9.89 7.68
N ARG A 221 0.95 9.15 8.16
CA ARG A 221 1.86 8.40 7.30
C ARG A 221 1.15 7.21 6.68
N TRP A 222 1.24 7.09 5.35
CA TRP A 222 0.71 5.96 4.62
C TRP A 222 1.56 5.63 3.40
N GLU A 223 1.49 4.38 2.94
CA GLU A 223 2.11 3.90 1.70
C GLU A 223 1.21 2.91 0.98
N ILE A 224 1.34 2.84 -0.35
CA ILE A 224 0.70 1.79 -1.14
C ILE A 224 1.77 0.80 -1.54
N SER A 225 1.61 -0.46 -1.14
CA SER A 225 2.47 -1.56 -1.56
C SER A 225 1.77 -2.41 -2.61
N HIS A 226 2.55 -2.84 -3.59
CA HIS A 226 2.14 -3.76 -4.64
C HIS A 226 2.72 -5.13 -4.33
N LEU A 227 1.91 -5.97 -3.67
CA LEU A 227 2.15 -7.40 -3.52
C LEU A 227 1.51 -8.11 -4.72
N ASP A 228 0.85 -9.25 -4.50
CA ASP A 228 -0.06 -9.77 -5.53
C ASP A 228 -1.34 -8.94 -5.61
N SER A 229 -1.74 -8.33 -4.49
CA SER A 229 -2.79 -7.33 -4.40
C SER A 229 -2.22 -5.97 -4.00
N LYS A 230 -2.99 -4.90 -4.23
CA LYS A 230 -2.63 -3.57 -3.72
C LYS A 230 -3.06 -3.45 -2.27
N PHE A 231 -2.13 -3.07 -1.42
CA PHE A 231 -2.39 -2.77 -0.01
C PHE A 231 -2.08 -1.31 0.28
N LEU A 232 -2.99 -0.66 1.00
CA LEU A 232 -2.75 0.62 1.66
C LEU A 232 -2.33 0.34 3.09
N PHE A 233 -1.09 0.69 3.42
CA PHE A 233 -0.57 0.64 4.78
C PHE A 233 -0.67 2.03 5.40
N ILE A 234 -1.26 2.13 6.59
CA ILE A 234 -1.45 3.38 7.32
C ILE A 234 -0.82 3.22 8.70
N VAL A 235 0.08 4.12 9.08
CA VAL A 235 0.84 4.02 10.33
C VAL A 235 0.41 5.10 11.30
N LYS A 236 0.16 4.70 12.55
CA LYS A 236 -0.07 5.62 13.65
C LYS A 236 1.26 6.06 14.23
N SER A 237 1.61 7.32 14.03
CA SER A 237 2.79 7.92 14.64
C SER A 237 2.60 8.05 16.16
N GLU A 238 3.68 7.91 16.93
CA GLU A 238 3.69 8.37 18.31
C GLU A 238 3.46 9.89 18.36
N THR A 239 2.49 10.34 19.16
CA THR A 239 2.37 11.75 19.50
C THR A 239 3.67 12.19 20.19
N ILE A 240 4.25 13.31 19.75
CA ILE A 240 5.58 13.81 20.17
C ILE A 240 5.69 13.98 21.70
N GLU A 241 4.58 14.17 22.41
CA GLU A 241 4.54 14.31 23.88
C GLU A 241 5.11 13.10 24.64
N ASN A 242 5.11 11.90 24.07
CA ASN A 242 5.67 10.71 24.72
C ASN A 242 7.17 10.50 24.49
N LYS A 243 7.83 11.32 23.66
CA LYS A 243 9.29 11.25 23.43
C LYS A 243 10.11 12.09 24.41
N ILE A 244 9.46 12.89 25.26
CA ILE A 244 10.10 13.78 26.25
C ILE A 244 9.93 13.24 27.68
N LYS A 245 9.54 11.97 27.85
CA LYS A 245 9.52 11.31 29.17
C LYS A 245 10.58 10.22 29.24
#